data_AF-A0A543EP35-F1
#
_entry.id   AF-A0A543EP35-F1
#
_cell.length_a   1.000
_cell.length_b   1.000
_cell.length_c   1.000
_cell.angle_alpha   90.00
_cell.angle_beta   90.00
_cell.angle_gamma   90.00
#
_symmetry.space_group_name_H-M   'P 1'
#
loop_
_entity.id
_entity.type
_entity.pdbx_description
1 polymer ?
#
loop_
_entity_poly.entity_id
_entity_poly.type
_entity_poly.pdbx_seq_one_letter_code
_entity_poly.pdbx_strand_id
1 'polypeptide(L)'
;MSEYKERHENEIFTKVLKAGRRTYFFDVRETKAGDYYLTITESKKNFGENGEATFEKHKIYLYKEDFKSFQEMFNESTDFIINEKGEDVISEKHDKDFKSRSFTIDSDDEV
;
A
#
# COMPACT_ATOMS: atom_id res chain seq x y z
N MET A 1 4.68 -3.67 22.77
CA MET A 1 3.82 -4.87 22.68
C MET A 1 2.33 -4.56 22.75
N SER A 2 1.88 -3.45 23.37
CA SER A 2 0.47 -3.03 23.39
C SER A 2 -0.05 -2.52 22.04
N GLU A 3 0.77 -1.72 21.34
CA GLU A 3 0.40 -1.04 20.09
C GLU A 3 0.19 -1.97 18.87
N TYR A 4 0.66 -3.23 18.94
CA TYR A 4 0.42 -4.25 17.91
C TYR A 4 -0.92 -4.97 18.13
N LYS A 5 -1.37 -5.10 19.38
CA LYS A 5 -2.61 -5.80 19.74
C LYS A 5 -3.83 -4.94 19.45
N GLU A 6 -3.76 -3.66 19.79
CA GLU A 6 -4.81 -2.67 19.52
C GLU A 6 -4.98 -2.39 18.01
N ARG A 7 -3.93 -2.64 17.21
CA ARG A 7 -3.94 -2.47 15.75
C ARG A 7 -4.88 -3.45 15.03
N HIS A 8 -5.05 -4.65 15.56
CA HIS A 8 -5.89 -5.71 14.99
C HIS A 8 -7.35 -5.64 15.45
N GLU A 9 -7.64 -5.09 16.63
CA GLU A 9 -8.99 -5.15 17.21
C GLU A 9 -10.06 -4.41 16.40
N ASN A 10 -9.66 -3.46 15.55
CA ASN A 10 -10.59 -2.67 14.71
C ASN A 10 -10.37 -2.88 13.20
N GLU A 11 -9.61 -3.90 12.81
CA GLU A 11 -9.28 -4.19 11.41
C GLU A 11 -10.29 -5.18 10.83
N ILE A 12 -11.13 -4.71 9.91
CA ILE A 12 -12.26 -5.46 9.34
C ILE A 12 -11.84 -6.24 8.10
N PHE A 13 -10.97 -5.62 7.29
CA PHE A 13 -10.50 -6.18 6.03
C PHE A 13 -9.13 -5.61 5.70
N THR A 14 -8.23 -6.44 5.19
CA THR A 14 -6.87 -6.04 4.84
C THR A 14 -6.44 -6.62 3.51
N LYS A 15 -5.80 -5.79 2.69
CA LYS A 15 -5.04 -6.24 1.50
C LYS A 15 -3.61 -5.74 1.57
N VAL A 16 -2.69 -6.62 1.19
CA VAL A 16 -1.25 -6.35 1.22
C VAL A 16 -0.68 -6.48 -0.18
N LEU A 17 0.06 -5.46 -0.63
CA LEU A 17 0.80 -5.47 -1.89
C LEU A 17 2.31 -5.35 -1.61
N LYS A 18 3.06 -6.41 -1.92
CA LYS A 18 4.52 -6.42 -1.82
C LYS A 18 5.15 -5.95 -3.14
N ALA A 19 5.89 -4.84 -3.09
CA ALA A 19 6.51 -4.20 -4.25
C ALA A 19 8.01 -3.94 -3.98
N GLY A 20 8.81 -5.01 -4.01
CA GLY A 20 10.25 -4.93 -3.77
C GLY A 20 10.59 -4.48 -2.34
N ARG A 21 11.16 -3.27 -2.19
CA ARG A 21 11.48 -2.69 -0.87
C ARG A 21 10.30 -2.02 -0.18
N ARG A 22 9.16 -1.89 -0.87
CA ARG A 22 7.93 -1.29 -0.33
C ARG A 22 6.88 -2.37 -0.12
N THR A 23 6.11 -2.25 0.94
CA THR A 23 4.89 -3.03 1.17
C THR A 23 3.76 -2.05 1.42
N TYR A 24 2.69 -2.13 0.64
CA TYR A 24 1.49 -1.33 0.82
C TYR A 24 0.44 -2.15 1.55
N PHE A 25 -0.20 -1.55 2.54
CA PHE A 25 -1.29 -2.12 3.34
C PHE A 25 -2.52 -1.26 3.12
N PHE A 26 -3.63 -1.90 2.77
CA PHE A 26 -4.95 -1.28 2.63
C PHE A 26 -5.85 -1.91 3.68
N ASP A 27 -6.02 -1.22 4.81
CA ASP A 27 -6.79 -1.70 5.95
C ASP A 27 -8.12 -0.94 6.03
N VAL A 28 -9.24 -1.64 6.05
CA VAL A 28 -10.55 -1.07 6.39
C VAL A 28 -10.75 -1.20 7.89
N ARG A 29 -11.06 -0.08 8.54
CA ARG A 29 -11.20 0.00 10.00
C ARG A 29 -12.51 0.66 10.40
N GLU A 30 -13.02 0.29 11.58
CA GLU A 30 -14.22 0.90 12.16
C GLU A 30 -13.86 2.10 13.04
N THR A 31 -14.61 3.20 12.91
CA THR A 31 -14.57 4.34 13.82
C THR A 31 -15.37 4.04 15.09
N LYS A 32 -15.19 4.84 16.15
CA LYS A 32 -16.01 4.72 17.37
C LYS A 32 -17.52 4.89 17.13
N ALA A 33 -17.91 5.54 16.03
CA ALA A 33 -19.31 5.78 15.65
C ALA A 33 -19.89 4.65 14.79
N GLY A 34 -19.11 3.62 14.47
CA GLY A 34 -19.53 2.47 13.67
C GLY A 34 -19.42 2.66 12.15
N ASP A 35 -18.88 3.79 11.66
CA ASP A 35 -18.60 3.96 10.23
C ASP A 35 -17.20 3.47 9.86
N TYR A 36 -16.98 3.20 8.58
CA TYR A 36 -15.73 2.63 8.07
C TYR A 36 -14.85 3.67 7.39
N TYR A 37 -13.54 3.53 7.57
CA TYR A 37 -12.52 4.35 6.91
C TYR A 37 -11.38 3.46 6.42
N LEU A 38 -10.64 3.94 5.43
CA LEU A 38 -9.50 3.25 4.85
C LEU A 38 -8.21 3.81 5.43
N THR A 39 -7.31 2.93 5.86
CA THR A 39 -5.92 3.27 6.18
C THR A 39 -5.02 2.70 5.11
N ILE A 40 -4.32 3.56 4.38
CA ILE A 40 -3.31 3.16 3.40
C ILE A 40 -1.95 3.38 4.04
N THR A 41 -1.18 2.32 4.23
CA THR A 41 0.18 2.41 4.77
C THR A 41 1.19 1.93 3.74
N GLU A 42 2.16 2.76 3.41
CA GLU A 42 3.38 2.31 2.78
C GLU A 42 4.43 2.01 3.85
N SER A 43 5.01 0.81 3.85
CA SER A 43 6.21 0.47 4.62
C SER A 43 7.40 0.27 3.70
N LYS A 44 8.39 1.15 3.80
CA LYS A 44 9.63 1.11 3.02
C LYS A 44 10.77 0.55 3.86
N LYS A 45 11.37 -0.53 3.37
CA LYS A 45 12.57 -1.13 3.96
C LYS A 45 13.81 -0.37 3.50
N ASN A 46 14.50 0.25 4.46
CA ASN A 46 15.80 0.89 4.29
C ASN A 46 16.90 -0.01 4.87
N PHE A 47 18.11 0.09 4.33
CA PHE A 47 19.30 -0.60 4.84
C PHE A 47 20.29 0.45 5.32
N GLY A 48 20.70 0.37 6.59
CA GLY A 48 21.76 1.20 7.15
C GLY A 48 23.14 0.80 6.63
N GLU A 49 24.16 1.61 6.91
CA GLU A 49 25.55 1.35 6.49
C GLU A 49 26.12 0.05 7.10
N ASN A 50 25.60 -0.35 8.25
CA ASN A 50 25.91 -1.62 8.93
C ASN A 50 25.09 -2.82 8.41
N GLY A 51 24.22 -2.62 7.41
CA GLY A 51 23.33 -3.65 6.88
C GLY A 51 22.05 -3.88 7.68
N GLU A 52 21.81 -3.13 8.77
CA GLU A 52 20.58 -3.26 9.55
C GLU A 52 19.37 -2.76 8.75
N ALA A 53 18.27 -3.51 8.84
CA ALA A 53 17.02 -3.15 8.19
C ALA A 53 16.19 -2.25 9.10
N THR A 54 15.86 -1.05 8.62
CA THR A 54 14.87 -0.17 9.24
C THR A 54 13.64 -0.05 8.34
N PHE A 55 12.48 0.19 8.93
CA PHE A 55 11.22 0.33 8.20
C PHE A 55 10.64 1.71 8.44
N GLU A 56 10.57 2.51 7.37
CA GLU A 56 9.88 3.79 7.36
C GLU A 56 8.42 3.56 6.96
N LYS A 57 7.48 4.18 7.68
CA LYS A 57 6.04 4.02 7.41
C LYS A 57 5.41 5.36 7.08
N HIS A 58 4.77 5.45 5.92
CA HIS A 58 3.91 6.57 5.54
C HIS A 58 2.46 6.09 5.61
N LYS A 59 1.60 6.83 6.30
CA LYS A 59 0.22 6.43 6.54
C LYS A 59 -0.74 7.54 6.13
N ILE A 60 -1.79 7.15 5.40
CA ILE A 60 -2.90 7.99 4.99
C ILE A 60 -4.17 7.43 5.61
N TYR A 61 -5.00 8.30 6.17
CA TYR A 61 -6.36 7.98 6.59
C TYR A 61 -7.31 8.62 5.60
N LEU A 62 -8.21 7.83 5.03
CA LEU A 62 -9.21 8.27 4.07
C LEU A 62 -10.59 7.93 4.64
N TYR A 63 -11.44 8.95 4.79
CA TYR A 63 -12.80 8.79 5.29
C TYR A 63 -13.79 8.65 4.13
N LYS A 64 -14.94 8.08 4.44
CA LYS A 64 -15.93 7.61 3.46
C LYS A 64 -16.48 8.71 2.56
N GLU A 65 -16.62 9.91 3.10
CA GLU A 65 -17.06 11.10 2.38
C GLU A 65 -16.15 11.47 1.20
N ASP A 66 -14.87 11.13 1.28
CA ASP A 66 -13.85 11.49 0.28
C ASP A 66 -13.59 10.37 -0.73
N PHE A 67 -14.12 9.15 -0.51
CA PHE A 67 -13.78 7.97 -1.32
C PHE A 67 -13.99 8.17 -2.81
N LYS A 68 -15.12 8.75 -3.19
CA LYS A 68 -15.48 8.94 -4.60
C LYS A 68 -14.47 9.88 -5.28
N SER A 69 -14.27 11.07 -4.73
CA SER A 69 -13.36 12.06 -5.29
C SER A 69 -11.91 11.58 -5.29
N PHE A 70 -11.48 10.90 -4.23
CA PHE A 70 -10.14 10.32 -4.15
C PHE A 70 -9.93 9.26 -5.23
N GLN A 71 -10.91 8.35 -5.42
CA GLN A 71 -10.84 7.30 -6.44
C GLN A 71 -10.81 7.89 -7.86
N GLU A 72 -11.64 8.90 -8.15
CA GLU A 72 -11.65 9.60 -9.44
C GLU A 72 -10.28 10.22 -9.72
N MET A 73 -9.75 11.03 -8.80
CA MET A 73 -8.43 11.68 -8.96
C MET A 73 -7.29 10.66 -9.06
N PHE A 74 -7.34 9.57 -8.28
CA PHE A 74 -6.35 8.51 -8.32
C PHE A 74 -6.31 7.86 -9.70
N ASN A 75 -7.48 7.46 -10.22
CA ASN A 75 -7.60 6.81 -11.52
C ASN A 75 -7.16 7.75 -12.66
N GLU A 76 -7.65 9.00 -12.67
CA GLU A 76 -7.26 9.99 -13.69
C GLU A 76 -5.74 10.20 -13.70
N SER A 77 -5.12 10.29 -12.53
CA SER A 77 -3.68 10.48 -12.41
C SER A 77 -2.90 9.26 -12.88
N THR A 78 -3.34 8.04 -12.54
CA THR A 78 -2.68 6.80 -12.99
C THR A 78 -2.83 6.58 -14.48
N ASP A 79 -4.03 6.84 -15.03
CA ASP A 79 -4.33 6.70 -16.44
C ASP A 79 -3.52 7.70 -17.27
N PHE A 80 -3.39 8.95 -16.80
CA PHE A 80 -2.55 9.94 -17.44
C PHE A 80 -1.09 9.47 -17.56
N ILE A 81 -0.52 8.90 -16.49
CA ILE A 81 0.86 8.38 -16.51
C ILE A 81 1.01 7.27 -17.55
N ILE A 82 0.07 6.31 -17.56
CA ILE A 82 0.10 5.17 -18.50
C ILE A 82 -0.05 5.64 -19.94
N ASN A 83 -0.97 6.57 -20.20
CA ASN A 83 -1.19 7.09 -21.55
C ASN A 83 0.04 7.85 -22.09
N GLU A 84 0.75 8.59 -21.23
CA GLU A 84 1.91 9.39 -21.62
C GLU A 84 3.23 8.62 -21.69
N LYS A 85 3.38 7.54 -20.92
CA LYS A 85 4.65 6.81 -20.76
C LYS A 85 4.58 5.30 -20.99
N GLY A 86 3.40 4.76 -21.25
CA GLY A 86 3.16 3.32 -21.32
C GLY A 86 3.22 2.65 -19.94
N GLU A 87 3.13 1.32 -19.94
CA GLU A 87 3.21 0.51 -18.72
C GLU A 87 4.66 0.13 -18.34
N ASP A 88 5.61 0.38 -19.22
CA ASP A 88 7.01 0.02 -19.01
C ASP A 88 7.65 0.89 -17.93
N VAL A 89 8.26 0.25 -16.94
CA VAL A 89 8.99 0.94 -15.87
C VAL A 89 10.37 1.34 -16.39
N ILE A 90 10.52 2.61 -16.73
CA ILE A 90 11.82 3.19 -17.12
C ILE A 90 12.49 3.75 -15.86
N SER A 91 13.67 3.24 -15.51
CA SER A 91 14.49 3.86 -14.48
C SER A 91 15.98 3.79 -14.82
N GLU A 92 16.73 4.80 -14.37
CA GLU A 92 18.19 4.85 -14.56
C GLU A 92 18.95 3.84 -13.68
N LYS A 93 18.29 3.20 -12.71
CA LYS A 93 18.90 2.32 -11.69
C LYS A 93 18.34 0.89 -11.65
N HIS A 94 17.34 0.55 -12.47
CA HIS A 94 16.83 -0.82 -12.56
C HIS A 94 17.36 -1.48 -13.83
N ASP A 95 17.91 -2.69 -13.66
CA ASP A 95 18.24 -3.59 -14.76
C ASP A 95 17.04 -3.75 -15.70
N LYS A 96 17.32 -3.70 -17.01
CA LYS A 96 16.33 -3.88 -18.10
C LYS A 96 15.58 -5.23 -18.06
N ASP A 97 15.97 -6.13 -17.16
CA ASP A 97 15.42 -7.47 -16.99
C ASP A 97 14.43 -7.60 -15.81
N PHE A 98 13.91 -6.50 -15.25
CA PHE A 98 12.81 -6.58 -14.29
C PHE A 98 11.52 -7.03 -14.98
N LYS A 99 11.39 -8.34 -15.18
CA LYS A 99 10.13 -8.97 -15.59
C LYS A 99 9.08 -8.63 -14.53
N SER A 100 7.98 -8.01 -14.95
CA SER A 100 6.80 -7.89 -14.10
C SER A 100 6.39 -9.30 -13.70
N ARG A 101 6.66 -9.68 -12.45
CA ARG A 101 5.97 -10.83 -11.87
C ARG A 101 4.52 -10.39 -11.78
N SER A 102 3.65 -11.09 -12.50
CA SER A 102 2.20 -10.96 -12.32
C SER A 102 1.90 -10.85 -10.84
N PHE A 103 1.33 -9.73 -10.41
CA PHE A 103 0.99 -9.49 -9.02
C PHE A 103 -0.14 -10.45 -8.65
N THR A 104 0.21 -11.66 -8.19
CA THR A 104 -0.76 -12.57 -7.61
C THR A 104 -1.21 -11.97 -6.28
N ILE A 105 -2.49 -11.65 -6.22
CA ILE A 105 -3.19 -11.37 -4.96
C ILE A 105 -3.26 -12.71 -4.23
N ASP A 106 -2.22 -13.07 -3.47
CA ASP A 106 -2.35 -14.15 -2.50
C ASP A 106 -3.28 -13.64 -1.40
N SER A 107 -4.55 -14.02 -1.55
CA SER A 107 -5.56 -13.97 -0.50
C SER A 107 -5.45 -15.29 0.26
N ASP A 108 -4.32 -15.52 0.93
CA ASP A 108 -4.23 -16.63 1.88
C ASP A 108 -4.87 -16.17 3.20
N ASP A 109 -6.19 -16.27 3.23
CA ASP A 109 -6.94 -16.59 4.44
C ASP A 109 -6.57 -18.04 4.83
N GLU A 110 -5.67 -18.22 5.80
CA GLU A 110 -5.67 -19.43 6.61
C GLU A 110 -5.59 -19.07 8.11
N VAL A 111 -6.79 -19.10 8.71
CA VAL A 111 -7.20 -19.49 10.07
C VAL A 111 -6.23 -19.27 11.24
#